data_AF-A0A938IN73-F1
#
_entry.id   AF-A0A938IN73-F1
#
_cell.length_a   1.000
_cell.length_b   1.000
_cell.length_c   1.000
_cell.angle_alpha   90.00
_cell.angle_beta   90.00
_cell.angle_gamma   90.00
#
_symmetry.space_group_name_H-M   'P 1'
#
loop_
_entity.id
_entity.type
_entity.pdbx_description
1 polymer ?
#
loop_
_entity_poly.entity_id
_entity_poly.type
_entity_poly.pdbx_seq_one_letter_code
_entity_poly.pdbx_strand_id
1 'polypeptide(L)'
;MAAADGFGGGIATAAGWSPLATRSRQGARLSDEVPRQGWAFGAPVAITVAGVPREQADRALDAAFGELDAAQSCVDWRGVEVSASRIRLRRPVAAVTLNGIAQGFAADLAAEALREHGVAQALIDAGDITGLGNRPDGYAWTAGIQHPRREDAWVSVTELRGRSLATSGDRTPATHRATDAR
;
A
#
# COMPACT_ATOMS: atom_id res chain seq x y z
N MET A 1 -34.82 -17.87 -12.83
CA MET A 1 -36.08 -17.48 -12.16
C MET A 1 -36.22 -18.33 -10.89
N ALA A 2 -35.73 -17.80 -9.78
CA ALA A 2 -36.15 -18.10 -8.40
C ALA A 2 -35.52 -16.98 -7.55
N ALA A 3 -36.37 -16.01 -7.22
CA ALA A 3 -36.12 -14.92 -6.30
C ALA A 3 -36.22 -15.43 -4.85
N ALA A 4 -35.40 -14.88 -3.93
CA ALA A 4 -35.84 -14.05 -2.78
C ALA A 4 -36.44 -14.91 -1.64
N ASP A 5 -36.16 -14.77 -0.34
CA ASP A 5 -35.67 -13.72 0.57
C ASP A 5 -34.94 -14.47 1.71
N GLY A 6 -34.15 -13.92 2.64
CA GLY A 6 -33.92 -12.56 3.10
C GLY A 6 -33.20 -12.71 4.45
N PHE A 7 -32.13 -11.96 4.68
CA PHE A 7 -31.71 -11.63 6.04
C PHE A 7 -31.36 -10.15 6.03
N GLY A 8 -32.40 -9.34 6.20
CA GLY A 8 -32.28 -7.94 6.52
C GLY A 8 -31.68 -7.81 7.92
N GLY A 9 -30.67 -6.95 8.01
CA GLY A 9 -30.03 -6.57 9.25
C GLY A 9 -29.12 -5.39 8.96
N GLY A 10 -29.73 -4.24 8.68
CA GLY A 10 -29.01 -2.99 8.59
C GLY A 10 -28.52 -2.55 9.98
N ILE A 11 -27.27 -2.14 10.06
CA ILE A 11 -26.83 -1.06 10.95
C ILE A 11 -25.71 -0.32 10.25
N ALA A 12 -25.96 0.94 9.96
CA ALA A 12 -24.97 1.91 9.54
C ALA A 12 -24.23 2.45 10.78
N THR A 13 -22.99 2.89 10.54
CA THR A 13 -22.26 3.96 11.25
C THR A 13 -22.00 3.80 12.75
N ALA A 14 -20.77 3.41 13.09
CA ALA A 14 -19.89 4.13 14.02
C ALA A 14 -18.52 3.43 14.03
N ALA A 15 -17.45 4.19 14.27
CA ALA A 15 -16.07 3.71 14.35
C ALA A 15 -15.94 2.43 15.20
N GLY A 16 -15.63 1.31 14.53
CA GLY A 16 -15.46 0.03 15.19
C GLY A 16 -14.96 -1.01 14.18
N TRP A 17 -13.66 -1.27 14.19
CA TRP A 17 -13.06 -2.33 13.40
C TRP A 17 -13.53 -3.68 13.97
N SER A 18 -14.12 -4.55 13.13
CA SER A 18 -14.42 -5.93 13.50
C SER A 18 -13.14 -6.77 13.45
N PRO A 19 -12.83 -7.60 14.46
CA PRO A 19 -11.69 -8.50 14.37
C PRO A 19 -11.94 -9.52 13.25
N LEU A 20 -10.91 -9.75 12.42
CA LEU A 20 -10.88 -10.88 11.49
C LEU A 20 -11.00 -12.17 12.30
N ALA A 21 -12.20 -12.77 12.30
CA ALA A 21 -12.41 -14.10 12.82
C ALA A 21 -11.71 -15.10 11.89
N THR A 22 -10.48 -15.49 12.23
CA THR A 22 -9.79 -16.64 11.64
C THR A 22 -10.51 -17.92 12.03
N ARG A 23 -11.37 -18.44 11.15
CA ARG A 23 -11.94 -19.79 11.30
C ARG A 23 -10.89 -20.86 11.00
N SER A 24 -10.28 -21.34 12.08
CA SER A 24 -9.84 -22.71 12.42
C SER A 24 -9.40 -23.72 11.33
N ARG A 25 -8.23 -24.34 11.53
CA ARG A 25 -8.09 -25.82 11.53
C ARG A 25 -7.07 -26.29 12.59
N GLN A 26 -7.58 -27.16 13.48
CA GLN A 26 -6.95 -28.17 14.35
C GLN A 26 -5.57 -27.92 14.99
N GLY A 27 -5.53 -27.88 16.34
CA GLY A 27 -4.46 -28.54 17.11
C GLY A 27 -3.94 -27.86 18.37
N ALA A 28 -4.06 -26.54 18.52
CA ALA A 28 -3.71 -25.83 19.74
C ALA A 28 -4.97 -25.19 20.31
N ARG A 29 -5.21 -25.33 21.62
CA ARG A 29 -6.30 -24.60 22.26
C ARG A 29 -6.00 -23.11 22.10
N LEU A 30 -6.95 -22.33 21.61
CA LEU A 30 -6.91 -20.85 21.56
C LEU A 30 -6.64 -20.20 22.95
N SER A 31 -6.53 -20.99 24.03
CA SER A 31 -6.22 -20.53 25.39
C SER A 31 -4.77 -20.12 25.61
N ASP A 32 -3.86 -20.48 24.70
CA ASP A 32 -2.41 -20.29 24.90
C ASP A 32 -1.84 -19.17 24.01
N GLU A 33 -2.72 -18.41 23.35
CA GLU A 33 -2.38 -17.22 22.57
C GLU A 33 -2.49 -15.97 23.42
N VAL A 34 -1.48 -15.10 23.33
CA VAL A 34 -1.45 -13.79 23.96
C VAL A 34 -1.38 -12.73 22.86
N PRO A 35 -2.53 -12.17 22.44
CA PRO A 35 -2.57 -11.10 21.46
C PRO A 35 -2.34 -9.73 22.12
N ARG A 36 -1.66 -8.83 21.40
CA ARG A 36 -1.56 -7.41 21.74
C ARG A 36 -1.59 -6.54 20.49
N GLN A 37 -2.29 -5.42 20.58
CA GLN A 37 -2.37 -4.41 19.54
C GLN A 37 -1.72 -3.12 20.02
N GLY A 38 -1.11 -2.39 19.10
CA GLY A 38 -0.56 -1.06 19.31
C GLY A 38 -0.50 -0.29 18.00
N TRP A 39 0.13 0.88 18.04
CA TRP A 39 0.28 1.76 16.89
C TRP A 39 1.75 2.09 16.69
N ALA A 40 2.28 1.86 15.49
CA ALA A 40 3.66 2.20 15.17
C ALA A 40 3.76 2.66 13.71
N PHE A 41 4.62 3.64 13.44
CA PHE A 41 4.85 4.19 12.10
C PHE A 41 3.57 4.62 11.35
N GLY A 42 2.54 5.08 12.08
CA GLY A 42 1.27 5.52 11.47
C GLY A 42 0.32 4.39 11.09
N ALA A 43 0.61 3.14 11.47
CA ALA A 43 -0.20 1.97 11.19
C ALA A 43 -0.53 1.16 12.46
N PRO A 44 -1.67 0.45 12.49
CA PRO A 44 -1.93 -0.52 13.54
C PRO A 44 -0.99 -1.72 13.41
N VAL A 45 -0.40 -2.13 14.54
CA VAL A 45 0.43 -3.33 14.65
C VAL A 45 -0.22 -4.29 15.63
N ALA A 46 -0.46 -5.53 15.20
CA ALA A 46 -1.01 -6.59 16.04
C ALA A 46 -0.01 -7.75 16.09
N ILE A 47 0.39 -8.15 17.29
CA ILE A 47 1.31 -9.26 17.54
C ILE A 47 0.58 -10.29 18.38
N THR A 48 0.62 -11.56 17.96
CA THR A 48 0.09 -12.68 18.73
C THR A 48 1.24 -13.63 19.05
N VAL A 49 1.49 -13.85 20.33
CA VAL A 49 2.50 -14.81 20.81
C VAL A 49 1.79 -16.08 21.25
N ALA A 50 2.28 -17.24 20.82
CA ALA A 50 1.68 -18.54 21.13
C ALA A 50 2.76 -19.55 21.54
N GLY A 51 2.37 -20.58 22.30
CA GLY A 51 3.23 -21.72 22.62
C GLY A 51 4.27 -21.48 23.72
N VAL A 52 4.13 -20.41 24.51
CA VAL A 52 4.97 -20.11 25.68
C VAL A 52 4.10 -19.69 26.87
N PRO A 53 4.58 -19.83 28.12
CA PRO A 53 3.86 -19.33 29.29
C PRO A 53 3.51 -17.84 29.16
N ARG A 54 2.32 -17.45 29.67
CA ARG A 54 1.79 -16.08 29.53
C ARG A 54 2.75 -14.99 30.01
N GLU A 55 3.46 -15.22 31.11
CA GLU A 55 4.45 -14.29 31.64
C GLU A 55 5.64 -14.07 30.68
N GLN A 56 6.07 -15.12 29.99
CA GLN A 56 7.11 -15.02 28.96
C GLN A 56 6.58 -14.29 27.73
N ALA A 57 5.33 -14.56 27.32
CA ALA A 57 4.69 -13.85 26.23
C ALA A 57 4.53 -12.35 26.53
N ASP A 58 4.07 -11.98 27.72
CA ASP A 58 3.91 -10.60 28.15
C ASP A 58 5.26 -9.85 28.12
N ARG A 59 6.34 -10.44 28.65
CA ARG A 59 7.69 -9.85 28.57
C ARG A 59 8.17 -9.66 27.13
N ALA A 60 7.94 -10.64 26.26
CA ALA A 60 8.34 -10.55 24.85
C ALA A 60 7.56 -9.46 24.11
N LEU A 61 6.27 -9.34 24.39
CA LEU A 61 5.42 -8.26 23.85
C LEU A 61 5.86 -6.90 24.37
N ASP A 62 6.16 -6.75 25.67
CA ASP A 62 6.68 -5.50 26.24
C ASP A 62 7.99 -5.08 25.56
N ALA A 63 8.92 -6.03 25.37
CA ALA A 63 10.18 -5.77 24.67
C ALA A 63 9.95 -5.36 23.21
N ALA A 64 9.10 -6.09 22.46
CA ALA A 64 8.82 -5.79 21.06
C ALA A 64 8.17 -4.42 20.87
N PHE A 65 7.17 -4.06 21.69
CA PHE A 65 6.58 -2.72 21.63
C PHE A 65 7.54 -1.64 22.11
N GLY A 66 8.41 -1.92 23.08
CA GLY A 66 9.49 -1.02 23.47
C GLY A 66 10.49 -0.73 22.34
N GLU A 67 10.82 -1.73 21.52
CA GLU A 67 11.65 -1.55 20.32
C GLU A 67 10.94 -0.71 19.25
N LEU A 68 9.63 -0.94 19.04
CA LEU A 68 8.83 -0.13 18.11
C LEU A 68 8.80 1.35 18.54
N ASP A 69 8.58 1.62 19.83
CA ASP A 69 8.57 2.97 20.38
C ASP A 69 9.94 3.65 20.23
N ALA A 70 11.02 2.92 20.54
CA ALA A 70 12.39 3.41 20.37
C ALA A 70 12.69 3.74 18.90
N ALA A 71 12.33 2.85 17.97
CA ALA A 71 12.52 3.08 16.54
C ALA A 71 11.69 4.26 16.03
N GLN A 72 10.44 4.40 16.47
CA GLN A 72 9.57 5.51 16.09
C GLN A 72 10.07 6.86 16.62
N SER A 73 10.71 6.88 17.79
CA SER A 73 11.32 8.10 18.34
C SER A 73 12.44 8.70 17.47
N CYS A 74 13.04 7.87 16.61
CA CYS A 74 14.06 8.28 15.65
C CYS A 74 13.49 8.83 14.32
N VAL A 75 12.17 8.77 14.12
CA VAL A 75 11.52 9.19 12.86
C VAL A 75 11.13 10.67 12.92
N ASP A 76 11.92 11.52 12.27
CA ASP A 76 11.62 12.96 12.17
C ASP A 76 12.10 13.54 10.83
N TRP A 77 11.17 13.81 9.92
CA TRP A 77 11.46 14.41 8.62
C TRP A 77 12.02 15.83 8.73
N ARG A 78 11.73 16.55 9.82
CA ARG A 78 12.27 17.91 10.07
C ARG A 78 13.76 17.89 10.35
N GLY A 79 14.32 16.71 10.62
CA GLY A 79 15.75 16.47 10.71
C GLY A 79 16.45 16.34 9.36
N VAL A 80 15.73 16.31 8.23
CA VAL A 80 16.31 16.23 6.89
C VAL A 80 16.55 17.63 6.35
N GLU A 81 17.82 17.96 6.08
CA GLU A 81 18.22 19.16 5.37
C GLU A 81 18.68 18.81 3.96
N VAL A 82 18.20 19.56 2.97
CA VAL A 82 18.51 19.35 1.56
C VAL A 82 19.08 20.62 0.95
N SER A 83 20.18 20.50 0.22
CA SER A 83 20.70 21.51 -0.70
C SER A 83 20.87 20.90 -2.09
N ALA A 84 21.24 21.71 -3.08
CA ALA A 84 21.42 21.25 -4.46
C ALA A 84 22.43 20.10 -4.61
N SER A 85 23.39 19.95 -3.69
CA SER A 85 24.47 18.96 -3.79
C SER A 85 24.65 18.08 -2.55
N ARG A 86 23.79 18.23 -1.53
CA ARG A 86 23.96 17.52 -0.26
C ARG A 86 22.63 17.27 0.45
N ILE A 87 22.53 16.09 1.08
CA ILE A 87 21.51 15.77 2.07
C ILE A 87 22.21 15.59 3.42
N ARG A 88 21.66 16.17 4.49
CA ARG A 88 22.17 16.04 5.86
C ARG A 88 21.05 15.64 6.82
N LEU A 89 21.34 14.70 7.71
CA LEU A 89 20.44 14.27 8.77
C LEU A 89 20.90 14.92 10.10
N ARG A 90 20.09 15.82 10.68
CA ARG A 90 20.44 16.62 11.87
C ARG A 90 20.40 15.84 13.18
N ARG A 91 19.55 14.82 13.23
CA ARG A 91 19.32 13.91 14.36
C ARG A 91 19.75 12.50 13.94
N PRO A 92 19.80 11.52 14.84
CA PRO A 92 19.85 10.11 14.47
C PRO A 92 18.54 9.69 13.80
N VAL A 93 18.24 10.26 12.63
CA VAL A 93 17.28 9.69 11.69
C VAL A 93 18.00 8.46 11.14
N ALA A 94 17.46 7.27 11.39
CA ALA A 94 18.17 6.02 11.15
C ALA A 94 18.48 5.80 9.66
N ALA A 95 17.55 6.20 8.78
CA ALA A 95 17.68 6.14 7.33
C ALA A 95 16.61 7.01 6.66
N VAL A 96 16.83 7.31 5.37
CA VAL A 96 15.79 7.84 4.47
C VAL A 96 15.60 6.83 3.35
N THR A 97 14.35 6.53 3.02
CA THR A 97 13.98 5.73 1.84
C THR A 97 13.16 6.59 0.89
N LEU A 98 13.38 6.40 -0.41
CA LEU A 98 12.63 7.05 -1.48
C LEU A 98 11.68 6.09 -2.19
N ASN A 99 11.48 4.88 -1.67
CA ASN A 99 10.70 3.83 -2.34
C ASN A 99 9.28 4.29 -2.71
N GLY A 100 8.66 5.18 -1.92
CA GLY A 100 7.34 5.71 -2.20
C GLY A 100 7.25 6.76 -3.33
N ILE A 101 8.38 7.25 -3.84
CA ILE A 101 8.42 8.24 -4.93
C ILE A 101 9.34 7.84 -6.09
N ALA A 102 10.23 6.85 -5.87
CA ALA A 102 11.25 6.46 -6.84
C ALA A 102 10.66 5.95 -8.16
N GLN A 103 9.53 5.24 -8.10
CA GLN A 103 8.87 4.67 -9.28
C GLN A 103 8.29 5.76 -10.19
N GLY A 104 7.56 6.72 -9.61
CA GLY A 104 7.07 7.89 -10.33
C GLY A 104 8.22 8.70 -10.95
N PHE A 105 9.30 8.93 -10.20
CA PHE A 105 10.48 9.63 -10.74
C PHE A 105 11.14 8.88 -11.91
N ALA A 106 11.24 7.55 -11.84
CA ALA A 106 11.75 6.75 -12.94
C ALA A 106 10.85 6.83 -14.19
N ALA A 107 9.52 6.85 -14.01
CA ALA A 107 8.57 7.04 -15.10
C ALA A 107 8.69 8.43 -15.74
N ASP A 108 8.93 9.47 -14.93
CA ASP A 108 9.15 10.84 -15.42
C ASP A 108 10.41 10.94 -16.27
N LEU A 109 11.53 10.38 -15.79
CA LEU A 109 12.79 10.35 -16.55
C LEU A 109 12.65 9.57 -17.87
N ALA A 110 11.92 8.45 -17.85
CA ALA A 110 11.65 7.69 -19.08
C ALA A 110 10.79 8.50 -20.06
N ALA A 111 9.77 9.21 -19.57
CA ALA A 111 8.92 10.06 -20.40
C ALA A 111 9.69 11.24 -21.00
N GLU A 112 10.63 11.83 -20.26
CA GLU A 112 11.51 12.89 -20.73
C GLU A 112 12.44 12.37 -21.84
N ALA A 113 13.15 11.27 -21.60
CA ALA A 113 14.04 10.66 -22.59
C ALA A 113 13.31 10.29 -23.89
N LEU A 114 12.08 9.77 -23.80
CA LEU A 114 11.25 9.48 -24.97
C LEU A 114 10.90 10.74 -25.76
N ARG A 115 10.52 11.84 -25.08
CA ARG A 115 10.23 13.12 -25.73
C ARG A 115 11.45 13.68 -26.46
N GLU A 116 12.63 13.61 -25.85
CA GLU A 116 13.89 14.08 -26.45
C GLU A 116 14.23 13.32 -27.75
N HIS A 117 13.79 12.07 -27.86
CA HIS A 117 13.97 11.24 -29.06
C HIS A 117 12.79 11.34 -30.05
N GLY A 118 11.91 12.33 -29.89
CA GLY A 118 10.79 12.58 -30.79
C GLY A 118 9.61 11.60 -30.62
N VAL A 119 9.59 10.79 -29.57
CA VAL A 119 8.46 9.92 -29.26
C VAL A 119 7.38 10.75 -28.57
N ALA A 120 6.29 11.00 -29.28
CA ALA A 120 5.16 11.80 -28.77
C ALA A 120 4.09 10.97 -28.04
N GLN A 121 4.14 9.64 -28.15
CA GLN A 121 3.07 8.73 -27.71
C GLN A 121 3.67 7.48 -27.06
N ALA A 122 3.40 7.26 -25.77
CA ALA A 122 3.84 6.06 -25.06
C ALA A 122 2.98 5.79 -23.82
N LEU A 123 2.93 4.53 -23.39
CA LEU A 123 2.44 4.13 -22.08
C LEU A 123 3.62 3.56 -21.30
N ILE A 124 3.90 4.13 -20.14
CA ILE A 124 5.04 3.75 -19.29
C ILE A 124 4.48 3.10 -18.03
N ASP A 125 4.99 1.92 -17.69
CA ASP A 125 4.66 1.20 -16.48
C ASP A 125 5.94 0.97 -15.66
N ALA A 126 6.03 1.64 -14.51
CA ALA A 126 7.10 1.47 -13.53
C ALA A 126 6.57 0.97 -12.17
N GLY A 127 5.36 0.40 -12.16
CA GLY A 127 4.50 0.22 -10.98
C GLY A 127 3.49 1.35 -10.78
N ASP A 128 3.81 2.54 -11.29
CA ASP A 128 2.84 3.59 -11.61
C ASP A 128 2.69 3.67 -13.13
N ILE A 129 1.49 3.99 -13.61
CA ILE A 129 1.20 4.08 -15.04
C ILE A 129 1.22 5.53 -15.49
N THR A 130 2.08 5.87 -16.46
CA THR A 130 2.18 7.21 -17.05
C THR A 130 1.81 7.16 -18.53
N GLY A 131 0.85 8.00 -18.94
CA GLY A 131 0.49 8.18 -20.35
C GLY A 131 1.21 9.38 -20.95
N LEU A 132 2.09 9.14 -21.93
CA LEU A 132 2.69 10.17 -22.77
C LEU A 132 1.82 10.39 -24.02
N GLY A 133 1.34 11.62 -24.20
CA GLY A 133 0.46 11.97 -25.31
C GLY A 133 -0.85 11.17 -25.30
N ASN A 134 -1.39 10.95 -26.50
CA ASN A 134 -2.52 10.07 -26.76
C ASN A 134 -2.03 8.78 -27.42
N ARG A 135 -2.90 7.78 -27.51
CA ARG A 135 -2.70 6.59 -28.33
C ARG A 135 -2.62 6.96 -29.82
N PRO A 136 -2.05 6.07 -30.67
CA PRO A 136 -1.96 6.28 -32.13
C PRO A 136 -3.29 6.48 -32.84
N ASP A 137 -4.38 5.98 -32.27
CA ASP A 137 -5.75 6.14 -32.77
C ASP A 137 -6.41 7.47 -32.31
N GLY A 138 -5.68 8.33 -31.61
CA GLY A 138 -6.13 9.64 -31.15
C GLY A 138 -6.84 9.65 -29.80
N TYR A 139 -7.16 8.47 -29.24
CA TYR A 139 -7.80 8.35 -27.93
C TYR A 139 -6.80 8.51 -26.78
N ALA A 140 -7.30 8.85 -25.59
CA ALA A 140 -6.47 8.89 -24.40
C ALA A 140 -6.01 7.47 -24.01
N TRP A 141 -4.81 7.36 -23.44
CA TRP A 141 -4.45 6.16 -22.69
C TRP A 141 -5.41 5.95 -21.52
N THR A 142 -5.79 4.71 -21.23
CA THR A 142 -6.70 4.35 -20.14
C THR A 142 -6.00 3.48 -19.13
N ALA A 143 -6.18 3.75 -17.84
CA ALA A 143 -5.70 2.93 -16.73
C ALA A 143 -6.87 2.46 -15.87
N GLY A 144 -6.88 1.16 -15.57
CA GLY A 144 -7.84 0.55 -14.66
C GLY A 144 -7.35 0.60 -13.21
N ILE A 145 -8.25 0.95 -12.29
CA ILE A 145 -8.04 0.86 -10.84
C ILE A 145 -8.62 -0.48 -10.38
N GLN A 146 -7.75 -1.44 -10.07
CA GLN A 146 -8.14 -2.79 -9.66
C GLN A 146 -8.95 -2.77 -8.36
N HIS A 147 -10.01 -3.58 -8.27
CA HIS A 147 -10.72 -3.77 -7.01
C HIS A 147 -9.82 -4.45 -5.97
N PRO A 148 -9.65 -3.87 -4.76
CA PRO A 148 -8.62 -4.31 -3.81
C PRO A 148 -8.87 -5.72 -3.23
N ARG A 149 -10.10 -6.23 -3.37
CA ARG A 149 -10.54 -7.54 -2.85
C ARG A 149 -11.05 -8.51 -3.92
N ARG A 150 -11.09 -8.10 -5.19
CA ARG A 150 -11.65 -8.89 -6.29
C ARG A 150 -10.73 -8.77 -7.49
N GLU A 151 -10.11 -9.86 -7.89
CA GLU A 151 -9.14 -9.87 -9.01
C GLU A 151 -9.83 -9.72 -10.37
N ASP A 152 -11.10 -10.11 -10.45
CA ASP A 152 -11.94 -10.10 -11.64
C ASP A 152 -12.69 -8.76 -11.86
N ALA A 153 -12.47 -7.76 -11.00
CA ALA A 153 -13.26 -6.53 -10.99
C ALA A 153 -12.40 -5.27 -10.92
N TRP A 154 -12.84 -4.22 -11.63
CA TRP A 154 -12.29 -2.87 -11.55
C TRP A 154 -13.15 -2.01 -10.62
N VAL A 155 -12.53 -1.15 -9.81
CA VAL A 155 -13.24 -0.07 -9.10
C VAL A 155 -13.65 1.01 -10.10
N SER A 156 -12.72 1.36 -11.01
CA SER A 156 -12.90 2.42 -11.98
C SER A 156 -11.89 2.28 -13.12
N VAL A 157 -12.12 2.98 -14.21
CA VAL A 157 -11.17 3.18 -15.31
C VAL A 157 -11.07 4.68 -15.55
N THR A 158 -9.86 5.18 -15.72
CA THR A 158 -9.61 6.61 -15.95
C THR A 158 -8.74 6.84 -17.18
N GLU A 159 -8.98 7.95 -17.86
CA GLU A 159 -8.12 8.42 -18.94
C GLU A 159 -6.91 9.15 -18.36
N LEU A 160 -5.73 8.92 -18.92
CA LEU A 160 -4.48 9.50 -18.44
C LEU A 160 -4.18 10.85 -19.10
N ARG A 161 -4.53 11.09 -20.37
CA ARG A 161 -4.38 12.41 -21.05
C ARG A 161 -3.09 13.17 -20.70
N GLY A 162 -1.92 12.53 -20.83
CA GLY A 162 -0.64 13.15 -20.46
C GLY A 162 -0.28 13.12 -18.96
N ARG A 163 -1.03 12.37 -18.14
CA ARG A 163 -0.88 12.27 -16.68
C ARG A 163 -0.47 10.85 -16.27
N SER A 164 -0.19 10.72 -14.97
CA SER A 164 0.18 9.46 -14.33
C SER A 164 -0.87 9.04 -13.29
N LEU A 165 -0.96 7.73 -13.07
CA LEU A 165 -1.79 7.11 -12.05
C LEU A 165 -0.92 6.21 -11.17
N ALA A 166 -0.90 6.51 -9.88
CA ALA A 166 -0.25 5.73 -8.84
C ALA A 166 -1.31 5.18 -7.88
N THR A 167 -1.16 3.93 -7.43
CA THR A 167 -2.06 3.32 -6.45
C THR A 167 -1.28 2.64 -5.34
N SER A 168 -1.53 3.04 -4.09
CA SER A 168 -1.00 2.35 -2.90
C SER A 168 -2.08 1.45 -2.30
N GLY A 169 -1.67 0.29 -1.80
CA GLY A 169 -2.60 -0.69 -1.22
C GLY A 169 -1.88 -1.78 -0.43
N ASP A 170 -2.66 -2.55 0.32
CA ASP A 170 -2.21 -3.65 1.18
C ASP A 170 -2.02 -4.97 0.43
N ARG A 171 -2.01 -4.93 -0.91
CA ARG A 171 -1.93 -6.09 -1.79
C ARG A 171 -0.48 -6.32 -2.24
N THR A 172 -0.06 -7.58 -2.32
CA THR A 172 1.13 -7.99 -3.09
C THR A 172 0.99 -7.52 -4.54
N PRO A 173 2.06 -7.01 -5.21
CA PRO A 173 1.91 -6.31 -6.48
C PRO A 173 1.24 -7.21 -7.52
N ALA A 174 0.08 -6.78 -8.00
CA ALA A 174 -0.56 -7.39 -9.15
C ALA A 174 0.18 -6.92 -10.41
N THR A 175 0.45 -7.85 -11.31
CA THR A 175 0.92 -7.52 -12.66
C THR A 175 -0.14 -6.65 -13.34
N HIS A 176 0.20 -5.40 -13.66
CA HIS A 176 -0.69 -4.54 -14.44
C HIS A 176 -0.86 -5.17 -15.83
N ARG A 177 -2.13 -5.37 -16.24
CA ARG A 177 -2.47 -5.66 -17.63
C ARG A 177 -2.97 -4.38 -18.26
N ALA A 178 -2.22 -3.85 -19.23
CA ALA A 178 -2.78 -2.94 -20.21
C ALA A 178 -3.83 -3.71 -21.00
N THR A 179 -5.10 -3.33 -20.87
CA THR A 179 -6.19 -3.83 -21.72
C THR A 179 -6.59 -2.76 -22.71
N ASP A 180 -6.57 -3.11 -24.00
CA ASP A 180 -7.28 -2.38 -25.04
C ASP A 180 -8.79 -2.54 -24.80
N ALA A 181 -9.37 -1.64 -24.00
CA ALA A 181 -10.81 -1.48 -23.98
C ALA A 181 -11.22 -0.66 -25.23
N ARG A 182 -12.12 -1.24 -26.03
CA ARG A 182 -12.81 -0.59 -27.15
C ARG A 182 -13.91 0.32 -26.66
#